data_AF-A0A960WDW5-F1
#
_entry.id   AF-A0A960WDW5-F1
#
_cell.length_a   1.000
_cell.length_b   1.000
_cell.length_c   1.000
_cell.angle_alpha   90.00
_cell.angle_beta   90.00
_cell.angle_gamma   90.00
#
_symmetry.space_group_name_H-M   'P 1'
#
loop_
_entity.id
_entity.type
_entity.pdbx_description
1 polymer ?
#
loop_
_entity_poly.entity_id
_entity_poly.type
_entity_poly.pdbx_seq_one_letter_code
_entity_poly.pdbx_strand_id
1 'polypeptide(L)'
;MSQLGKYEYTNSLHADGHRRILYPSEVRGGFQKLKKIIHPLMILNFLVLPLLRIGDDRLLLIDIQHRTFFIFGFSFNAQDIYLMFFLVTGLAFTLFFITALVGRIFCGWACPQTVFLEGIYRRVERWIEGSQANYFKNRSKKN
;
A
#
# COMPACT_ATOMS: atom_id res chain seq x y z
N MET A 1 -10.80 -6.74 43.67
CA MET A 1 -9.48 -6.26 43.19
C MET A 1 -8.74 -7.28 42.28
N SER A 2 -9.41 -8.21 41.57
CA SER A 2 -8.73 -9.14 40.62
C SER A 2 -9.29 -9.12 39.18
N GLN A 3 -10.26 -8.25 38.89
CA GLN A 3 -10.85 -8.13 37.54
C GLN A 3 -10.13 -7.08 36.66
N LEU A 4 -9.25 -6.25 37.22
CA LEU A 4 -8.56 -5.19 36.47
C LEU A 4 -7.48 -5.72 35.51
N GLY A 5 -6.92 -6.90 35.75
CA GLY A 5 -5.81 -7.44 34.95
C GLY A 5 -6.21 -7.93 33.55
N LYS A 6 -7.49 -8.21 33.29
CA LYS A 6 -7.95 -8.80 32.01
C LYS A 6 -8.35 -7.76 30.95
N TYR A 7 -8.75 -6.56 31.38
CA TYR A 7 -9.20 -5.47 30.52
C TYR A 7 -8.12 -4.42 30.22
N GLU A 8 -6.92 -4.56 30.78
CA GLU A 8 -5.79 -3.68 30.47
C GLU A 8 -5.21 -3.93 29.06
N TYR A 9 -5.59 -5.04 28.42
CA TYR A 9 -5.18 -5.35 27.05
C TYR A 9 -6.08 -4.73 25.98
N THR A 10 -7.26 -4.24 26.35
CA THR A 10 -8.23 -3.66 25.39
C THR A 10 -8.19 -2.13 25.34
N ASN A 11 -7.54 -1.48 26.32
CA ASN A 11 -7.44 -0.03 26.39
C ASN A 11 -6.07 0.48 25.90
N SER A 12 -6.09 1.60 25.18
CA SER A 12 -4.89 2.29 24.70
C SER A 12 -4.14 3.05 25.81
N LEU A 13 -4.75 3.16 26.99
CA LEU A 13 -4.16 3.73 28.19
C LEU A 13 -4.03 2.65 29.28
N HIS A 14 -2.91 2.69 29.98
CA HIS A 14 -2.73 1.98 31.25
C HIS A 14 -3.62 2.59 32.34
N ALA A 15 -3.81 1.84 33.44
CA ALA A 15 -4.56 2.32 34.61
C ALA A 15 -3.92 3.55 35.28
N ASP A 16 -2.64 3.83 35.00
CA ASP A 16 -1.86 4.99 35.46
C ASP A 16 -2.02 6.23 34.55
N GLY A 17 -2.80 6.15 33.46
CA GLY A 17 -3.02 7.25 32.51
C GLY A 17 -1.94 7.40 31.44
N HIS A 18 -0.89 6.57 31.42
CA HIS A 18 0.11 6.59 30.36
C HIS A 18 -0.35 5.81 29.13
N ARG A 19 -0.07 6.35 27.93
CA ARG A 19 -0.42 5.70 26.65
C ARG A 19 0.46 4.48 26.39
N ARG A 20 -0.16 3.34 26.12
CA ARG A 20 0.53 2.14 25.62
C ARG A 20 0.99 2.37 24.19
N ILE A 21 2.29 2.20 23.93
CA ILE A 21 2.86 2.34 22.59
C ILE A 21 2.91 0.96 21.96
N LEU A 22 2.00 0.73 21.03
CA LEU A 22 1.95 -0.50 20.26
C LEU A 22 2.96 -0.41 19.11
N TYR A 23 3.92 -1.34 19.11
CA TYR A 23 4.82 -1.53 17.99
C TYR A 23 4.44 -2.84 17.29
N PRO A 24 4.19 -2.85 15.97
CA PRO A 24 3.75 -4.04 15.27
C PRO A 24 4.86 -5.10 15.17
N SER A 25 4.59 -6.30 15.66
CA SER A 25 5.52 -7.44 15.59
C SER A 25 5.61 -8.02 14.17
N GLU A 26 6.75 -8.64 13.85
CA GLU A 26 6.87 -9.41 12.61
C GLU A 26 6.08 -10.72 12.69
N VAL A 27 5.15 -10.90 11.77
CA VAL A 27 4.41 -12.16 11.61
C VAL A 27 5.19 -13.07 10.67
N ARG A 28 5.48 -14.31 11.11
CA ARG A 28 6.16 -15.34 10.29
C ARG A 28 5.11 -16.33 9.76
N GLY A 29 5.15 -16.62 8.45
CA GLY A 29 4.23 -17.59 7.83
C GLY A 29 4.44 -17.73 6.32
N GLY A 30 3.84 -18.77 5.72
CA GLY A 30 3.93 -19.04 4.27
C GLY A 30 3.39 -17.89 3.42
N PHE A 31 2.21 -17.35 3.78
CA PHE A 31 1.62 -16.18 3.11
C PHE A 31 2.52 -14.94 3.19
N GLN A 32 3.27 -14.77 4.27
CA GLN A 32 4.21 -13.65 4.41
C GLN A 32 5.45 -13.81 3.51
N LYS A 33 5.88 -15.04 3.23
CA LYS A 33 6.93 -15.31 2.23
C LYS A 33 6.44 -14.98 0.82
N LEU A 34 5.21 -15.34 0.48
CA LEU A 34 4.63 -15.03 -0.83
C LEU A 34 4.50 -13.50 -1.03
N LYS A 35 4.03 -12.76 -0.02
CA LYS A 35 3.99 -11.28 -0.05
C LYS A 35 5.36 -10.65 -0.34
N LYS A 36 6.44 -11.24 0.20
CA LYS A 36 7.80 -10.75 -0.04
C LYS A 36 8.22 -10.82 -1.52
N ILE A 37 7.61 -11.71 -2.31
CA ILE A 37 7.83 -11.83 -3.75
C ILE A 37 6.84 -10.96 -4.54
N ILE A 38 5.57 -10.93 -4.13
CA ILE A 38 4.52 -10.18 -4.84
C ILE A 38 4.72 -8.67 -4.75
N HIS A 39 5.13 -8.15 -3.58
CA HIS A 39 5.32 -6.70 -3.41
C HIS A 39 6.36 -6.10 -4.38
N PRO A 40 7.61 -6.62 -4.48
CA PRO A 40 8.58 -6.08 -5.43
C PRO A 40 8.14 -6.26 -6.88
N LEU A 41 7.43 -7.36 -7.21
CA LEU A 41 6.86 -7.56 -8.56
C LEU A 41 5.84 -6.47 -8.92
N MET A 42 4.93 -6.14 -8.00
CA MET A 42 3.95 -5.06 -8.18
C MET A 42 4.63 -3.70 -8.31
N ILE A 43 5.63 -3.40 -7.48
CA ILE A 43 6.39 -2.14 -7.56
C ILE A 43 7.08 -2.01 -8.91
N LEU A 44 7.73 -3.09 -9.37
CA LEU A 44 8.37 -3.11 -10.68
C LEU A 44 7.35 -2.83 -11.78
N ASN A 45 6.17 -3.46 -11.72
CA ASN A 45 5.11 -3.20 -12.69
C ASN A 45 4.69 -1.72 -12.71
N PHE A 46 4.42 -1.13 -11.54
CA PHE A 46 4.06 0.29 -11.43
C PHE A 46 5.15 1.24 -11.95
N LEU A 47 6.41 0.87 -11.82
CA LEU A 47 7.53 1.65 -12.35
C LEU A 47 7.68 1.46 -13.87
N VAL A 48 7.55 0.23 -14.37
CA VAL A 48 7.78 -0.09 -15.78
C VAL A 48 6.62 0.40 -16.67
N LEU A 49 5.37 0.29 -16.22
CA LEU A 49 4.17 0.71 -16.94
C LEU A 49 4.26 2.11 -17.59
N PRO A 50 4.62 3.19 -16.87
CA PRO A 50 4.73 4.54 -17.46
C PRO A 50 5.98 4.73 -18.34
N LEU A 51 7.01 3.89 -18.18
CA LEU A 51 8.24 3.97 -18.97
C LEU A 51 8.13 3.23 -20.31
N LEU A 52 7.24 2.24 -20.40
CA LEU A 52 6.99 1.52 -21.65
C LEU A 52 6.42 2.46 -22.72
N ARG A 53 6.93 2.32 -23.94
CA ARG A 53 6.47 3.04 -25.13
C ARG A 53 5.82 2.05 -26.09
N ILE A 54 4.70 2.42 -26.68
CA ILE A 54 4.07 1.68 -27.78
C ILE A 54 3.98 2.66 -28.94
N GLY A 55 4.80 2.44 -29.97
CA GLY A 55 4.95 3.39 -31.07
C GLY A 55 5.77 4.61 -30.67
N ASP A 56 5.29 5.81 -31.04
CA ASP A 56 5.96 7.09 -30.76
C ASP A 56 5.60 7.67 -29.38
N ASP A 57 4.50 7.17 -28.78
CA ASP A 57 3.95 7.68 -27.53
C ASP A 57 4.23 6.78 -26.31
N ARG A 58 4.32 7.39 -25.13
CA ARG A 58 4.43 6.69 -23.84
C ARG A 58 3.08 6.11 -23.44
N LEU A 59 3.06 4.92 -22.82
CA LEU A 59 1.81 4.26 -22.41
C LEU A 59 0.92 5.11 -21.52
N LEU A 60 1.52 5.87 -20.60
CA LEU A 60 0.83 6.70 -19.63
C LEU A 60 1.54 8.06 -19.61
N LEU A 61 1.05 9.00 -20.42
CA LEU A 61 1.57 10.36 -20.50
C LEU A 61 0.42 11.36 -20.55
N ILE A 62 0.49 12.37 -19.70
CA ILE A 62 -0.43 13.50 -19.70
C ILE A 62 0.32 14.68 -20.32
N ASP A 63 0.04 14.99 -21.59
CA ASP A 63 0.59 16.17 -22.25
C ASP A 63 -0.35 17.37 -22.04
N ILE A 64 0.07 18.27 -21.15
CA ILE A 64 -0.67 19.48 -20.80
C ILE A 64 -0.60 20.51 -21.94
N GLN A 65 0.46 20.49 -22.75
CA GLN A 65 0.71 21.46 -23.82
C GLN A 65 -0.23 21.22 -25.01
N HIS A 66 -0.36 19.96 -25.44
CA HIS A 66 -1.24 19.58 -26.55
C HIS A 66 -2.65 19.18 -26.12
N ARG A 67 -2.94 19.19 -24.80
CA ARG A 67 -4.21 18.76 -24.20
C ARG A 67 -4.57 17.33 -24.63
N THR A 68 -3.55 16.48 -24.78
CA THR A 68 -3.67 15.08 -25.18
C THR A 68 -3.27 14.17 -24.03
N PHE A 69 -4.09 13.15 -23.77
CA PHE A 69 -3.86 12.14 -22.76
C PHE A 69 -3.56 10.82 -23.45
N PHE A 70 -2.37 10.28 -23.23
CA PHE A 70 -1.98 8.97 -23.71
C PHE A 70 -2.22 7.95 -22.59
N ILE A 71 -3.19 7.06 -22.79
CA ILE A 71 -3.58 6.02 -21.82
C ILE A 71 -3.57 4.67 -22.53
N PHE A 72 -2.67 3.79 -22.12
CA PHE A 72 -2.48 2.43 -22.66
C PHE A 72 -2.39 2.39 -24.21
N GLY A 73 -1.69 3.36 -24.81
CA GLY A 73 -1.54 3.45 -26.28
C GLY A 73 -2.70 4.12 -27.01
N PHE A 74 -3.75 4.56 -26.31
CA PHE A 74 -4.81 5.39 -26.87
C PHE A 74 -4.53 6.87 -26.61
N SER A 75 -4.66 7.68 -27.66
CA SER A 75 -4.57 9.14 -27.58
C SER A 75 -5.97 9.75 -27.44
N PHE A 76 -6.27 10.36 -26.29
CA PHE A 76 -7.50 11.12 -26.06
C PHE A 76 -7.22 12.62 -26.15
N ASN A 77 -7.97 13.34 -26.97
CA ASN A 77 -7.91 14.81 -27.02
C ASN A 77 -8.98 15.42 -26.12
N ALA A 78 -8.89 16.72 -25.82
CA ALA A 78 -9.86 17.45 -25.01
C ALA A 78 -11.30 17.41 -25.58
N GLN A 79 -11.47 17.19 -26.88
CA GLN A 79 -12.78 17.03 -27.51
C GLN A 79 -13.47 15.69 -27.14
N ASP A 80 -12.68 14.68 -26.74
CA ASP A 80 -13.14 13.32 -26.47
C ASP A 80 -13.28 13.02 -24.96
N ILE A 81 -13.42 14.06 -24.13
CA ILE A 81 -13.53 13.92 -22.66
C ILE A 81 -14.65 12.97 -22.24
N TYR A 82 -15.74 12.89 -23.01
CA TYR A 82 -16.83 11.96 -22.73
C TYR A 82 -16.39 10.49 -22.82
N LEU A 83 -15.51 10.12 -23.77
CA LEU A 83 -14.92 8.79 -23.85
C LEU A 83 -14.03 8.52 -22.63
N MET A 84 -13.23 9.51 -22.22
CA MET A 84 -12.38 9.39 -21.04
C MET A 84 -13.21 9.20 -19.76
N PHE A 85 -14.35 9.87 -19.64
CA PHE A 85 -15.27 9.72 -18.52
C PHE A 85 -15.81 8.28 -18.41
N PHE A 86 -16.27 7.70 -19.52
CA PHE A 86 -16.74 6.31 -19.53
C PHE A 86 -15.62 5.32 -19.23
N LEU A 87 -14.41 5.56 -19.73
CA LEU A 87 -13.23 4.73 -19.46
C LEU A 87 -12.89 4.72 -17.95
N VAL A 88 -12.75 5.90 -17.34
CA VAL A 88 -12.40 6.04 -15.92
C VAL A 88 -13.49 5.46 -15.04
N THR A 89 -14.75 5.75 -15.36
CA THR A 89 -15.90 5.21 -14.62
C THR A 89 -15.95 3.68 -14.73
N GLY A 90 -15.75 3.13 -15.93
CA GLY A 90 -15.67 1.68 -16.15
C GLY A 90 -14.55 1.04 -15.33
N LEU A 91 -13.34 1.61 -15.36
CA LEU A 91 -12.21 1.16 -14.55
C LEU A 91 -12.51 1.20 -13.05
N ALA A 92 -13.15 2.27 -12.58
CA ALA A 92 -13.55 2.40 -11.19
C ALA A 92 -14.55 1.30 -10.80
N PHE A 93 -15.60 1.07 -11.59
CA PHE A 93 -16.58 0.01 -11.34
C PHE A 93 -15.95 -1.38 -11.38
N THR A 94 -15.07 -1.66 -12.34
CA THR A 94 -14.33 -2.93 -12.39
C THR A 94 -13.47 -3.13 -11.15
N LEU A 95 -12.76 -2.09 -10.72
CA LEU A 95 -11.96 -2.15 -9.50
C LEU A 95 -12.86 -2.39 -8.28
N PHE A 96 -13.97 -1.67 -8.15
CA PHE A 96 -14.95 -1.88 -7.07
C PHE A 96 -15.51 -3.30 -7.08
N PHE A 97 -15.85 -3.83 -8.25
CA PHE A 97 -16.36 -5.20 -8.40
C PHE A 97 -15.33 -6.25 -7.96
N ILE A 98 -14.07 -6.12 -8.39
CA ILE A 98 -12.96 -6.98 -7.95
C ILE A 98 -12.77 -6.86 -6.43
N THR A 99 -12.86 -5.65 -5.87
CA THR A 99 -12.76 -5.45 -4.42
C THR A 99 -13.96 -5.99 -3.64
N ALA A 100 -15.16 -6.05 -4.23
CA ALA A 100 -16.31 -6.66 -3.58
C ALA A 100 -16.16 -8.19 -3.49
N LEU A 101 -15.63 -8.82 -4.55
CA LEU A 101 -15.41 -10.26 -4.60
C LEU A 101 -14.20 -10.72 -3.78
N VAL A 102 -13.07 -10.01 -3.90
CA VAL A 102 -11.74 -10.44 -3.43
C VAL A 102 -11.08 -9.37 -2.55
N GLY A 103 -11.86 -8.45 -1.95
CA GLY A 103 -11.35 -7.22 -1.33
C GLY A 103 -10.31 -7.41 -0.25
N ARG A 104 -10.47 -8.40 0.64
CA ARG A 104 -9.48 -8.68 1.70
C ARG A 104 -8.14 -9.16 1.14
N ILE A 105 -8.16 -9.89 0.03
CA ILE A 105 -6.95 -10.36 -0.64
C ILE A 105 -6.36 -9.23 -1.48
N PHE A 106 -7.16 -8.52 -2.28
CA PHE A 106 -6.67 -7.41 -3.10
C PHE A 106 -6.09 -6.27 -2.25
N CYS A 107 -6.84 -5.77 -1.26
CA CYS A 107 -6.39 -4.68 -0.39
C CYS A 107 -5.17 -5.07 0.47
N GLY A 108 -5.03 -6.36 0.79
CA GLY A 108 -3.92 -6.88 1.60
C GLY A 108 -2.65 -7.27 0.82
N TRP A 109 -2.73 -7.41 -0.51
CA TRP A 109 -1.64 -7.98 -1.33
C TRP A 109 -1.27 -7.15 -2.57
N ALA A 110 -2.23 -6.46 -3.19
CA ALA A 110 -2.04 -5.77 -4.47
C ALA A 110 -2.31 -4.25 -4.41
N CYS A 111 -2.97 -3.76 -3.37
CA CYS A 111 -3.22 -2.32 -3.22
C CYS A 111 -1.88 -1.55 -3.24
N PRO A 112 -1.72 -0.53 -4.11
CA PRO A 112 -0.45 0.19 -4.25
C PRO A 112 0.03 0.76 -2.91
N GLN A 113 -0.88 1.34 -2.13
CA GLN A 113 -0.56 1.88 -0.80
C GLN A 113 0.01 0.81 0.15
N THR A 114 -0.60 -0.37 0.21
CA THR A 114 -0.13 -1.49 1.03
C THR A 114 1.23 -2.01 0.55
N VAL A 115 1.39 -2.15 -0.77
CA VAL A 115 2.61 -2.67 -1.39
C VAL A 115 3.81 -1.77 -1.07
N PHE A 116 3.68 -0.45 -1.15
CA PHE A 116 4.75 0.48 -0.80
C PHE A 116 5.07 0.47 0.69
N LEU A 117 4.04 0.54 1.55
CA LEU A 117 4.22 0.59 3.00
C LEU A 117 4.82 -0.72 3.55
N GLU A 118 4.28 -1.86 3.15
CA GLU A 118 4.72 -3.18 3.63
C GLU A 118 6.00 -3.66 2.93
N GLY A 119 6.09 -3.43 1.63
CA GLY A 119 7.19 -3.91 0.79
C GLY A 119 8.48 -3.14 0.98
N ILE A 120 8.40 -1.81 1.06
CA ILE A 120 9.55 -0.91 1.18
C ILE A 120 9.67 -0.36 2.60
N TYR A 121 8.71 0.47 3.03
CA TYR A 121 8.86 1.27 4.26
C TYR A 121 9.12 0.41 5.49
N ARG A 122 8.25 -0.56 5.79
CA ARG A 122 8.41 -1.44 6.96
C ARG A 122 9.66 -2.31 6.88
N ARG A 123 10.17 -2.62 5.67
CA ARG A 123 11.40 -3.41 5.52
C ARG A 123 12.62 -2.56 5.81
N VAL A 124 12.65 -1.33 5.32
CA VAL A 124 13.71 -0.35 5.59
C VAL A 124 13.73 0.02 7.07
N GLU A 125 12.57 0.32 7.67
CA GLU A 125 12.43 0.61 9.11
C GLU A 125 13.02 -0.52 9.96
N ARG A 126 12.68 -1.78 9.67
CA ARG A 126 13.23 -2.94 10.39
C ARG A 126 14.72 -3.18 10.15
N TRP A 127 15.24 -2.75 9.01
CA TRP A 127 16.68 -2.79 8.75
C TRP A 127 17.45 -1.77 9.61
N ILE A 128 16.85 -0.60 9.86
CA ILE A 128 17.48 0.49 10.62
C ILE A 128 17.25 0.34 12.13
N GLU A 129 16.01 0.14 12.58
CA GLU A 129 15.62 0.09 14.00
C GLU A 129 15.72 -1.32 14.61
N GLY A 130 15.72 -2.36 13.77
CA GLY A 130 15.75 -3.75 14.20
C GLY A 130 14.37 -4.32 14.55
N SER A 131 14.36 -5.45 15.29
CA SER A 131 13.12 -6.10 15.71
C SER A 131 12.44 -5.35 16.86
N GLN A 132 11.15 -5.63 17.10
CA GLN A 132 10.38 -5.06 18.21
C GLN A 132 11.10 -5.16 19.58
N ALA A 133 11.85 -6.24 19.83
CA ALA A 133 12.61 -6.41 21.06
C ALA A 133 13.72 -5.34 21.21
N ASN A 134 14.36 -4.96 20.09
CA ASN A 134 15.37 -3.90 20.08
C ASN A 134 14.75 -2.52 20.31
N TYR A 135 13.54 -2.27 19.78
CA TYR A 135 12.80 -1.03 20.02
C TYR A 135 12.56 -0.82 21.53
N PHE A 136 11.99 -1.81 22.23
CA PHE A 136 11.73 -1.69 23.67
C PHE A 136 13.02 -1.64 24.49
N LYS A 137 14.06 -2.39 24.11
CA LYS A 137 15.37 -2.35 24.76
C LYS A 137 16.03 -0.96 24.66
N ASN A 138 16.03 -0.35 23.47
CA ASN A 138 16.58 0.99 23.27
C ASN A 138 15.78 2.06 24.00
N ARG A 139 14.45 1.90 24.08
CA ARG A 139 13.60 2.81 24.85
C ARG A 139 13.86 2.70 26.35
N SER A 140 13.99 1.50 26.88
CA SER A 140 14.31 1.26 28.30
C SER A 140 15.69 1.77 28.70
N LYS A 141 16.64 1.87 27.76
CA LYS A 141 17.96 2.47 28.02
C LYS A 141 17.96 4.00 28.06
N LYS A 142 16.91 4.64 27.53
CA LYS A 142 16.80 6.10 27.38
C LYS A 142 15.97 6.75 28.50
N ASN A 143 15.16 5.96 29.20
CA ASN A 143 14.55 6.29 30.49
C ASN A 143 15.48 5.89 31.62
#